data_AF-A0A1J4YKU2-F1
#
_entry.id   AF-A0A1J4YKU2-F1
#
_cell.length_a   1.000
_cell.length_b   1.000
_cell.length_c   1.000
_cell.angle_alpha   90.00
_cell.angle_beta   90.00
_cell.angle_gamma   90.00
#
_symmetry.space_group_name_H-M   'P 1'
#
loop_
_entity.id
_entity.type
_entity.pdbx_description
1 polymer ?
#
loop_
_entity_poly.entity_id
_entity_poly.type
_entity_poly.pdbx_seq_one_letter_code
_entity_poly.pdbx_strand_id
1 'polypeptide(L)'
;MPPVNLPRIYESPLMETRRYENLFKDPLVKTQSDIAREMGITRARVSQITALLKLASEIQREILTFQDQESIRFFSERRLRPLLNIKKPSIQIQEFNKMKEHLLKNK
;
A
#
# COMPACT_ATOMS: atom_id res chain seq x y z
N MET A 1 21.58 15.85 -24.86
CA MET A 1 20.11 15.70 -24.70
C MET A 1 19.80 15.74 -23.21
N PRO A 2 18.80 16.51 -22.74
CA PRO A 2 18.34 16.38 -21.37
C PRO A 2 17.75 14.97 -21.17
N PRO A 3 17.82 14.39 -19.96
CA PRO A 3 17.25 13.08 -19.70
C PRO A 3 15.73 13.15 -19.93
N VAL A 4 15.21 12.21 -20.72
CA VAL A 4 13.77 11.99 -20.87
C VAL A 4 13.20 11.69 -19.49
N ASN A 5 12.42 12.62 -18.93
CA ASN A 5 11.75 12.43 -17.65
C ASN A 5 10.49 11.59 -17.87
N LEU A 6 10.65 10.27 -17.90
CA LEU A 6 9.51 9.36 -17.96
C LEU A 6 8.67 9.54 -16.69
N PRO A 7 7.34 9.71 -16.81
CA PRO A 7 6.48 9.80 -15.64
C PRO A 7 6.66 8.53 -14.79
N ARG A 8 7.02 8.70 -13.52
CA ARG A 8 7.17 7.56 -12.60
C ARG A 8 5.83 6.84 -12.48
N ILE A 9 5.82 5.56 -12.82
CA ILE A 9 4.67 4.69 -12.59
C ILE A 9 4.71 4.27 -11.13
N TYR A 10 3.67 4.64 -10.38
CA TYR A 10 3.48 4.22 -9.00
C TYR A 10 2.69 2.93 -8.98
N GLU A 11 3.10 2.01 -8.11
CA GLU A 11 2.36 0.80 -7.84
C GLU A 11 1.57 0.94 -6.54
N SER A 12 0.34 0.43 -6.53
CA SER A 12 -0.48 0.42 -5.33
C SER A 12 0.21 -0.42 -4.23
N PRO A 13 0.38 0.12 -3.01
CA PRO A 13 1.04 -0.61 -1.94
C PRO A 13 0.27 -1.88 -1.55
N LEU A 14 -1.05 -1.95 -1.80
CA LEU A 14 -1.81 -3.19 -1.58
C LEU A 14 -1.63 -4.23 -2.68
N MET A 15 -1.39 -3.81 -3.92
CA MET A 15 -0.96 -4.73 -4.98
C MET A 15 0.42 -5.31 -4.67
N GLU A 16 1.34 -4.48 -4.15
CA GLU A 16 2.62 -4.94 -3.61
C GLU A 16 2.42 -5.95 -2.48
N THR A 17 1.47 -5.70 -1.58
CA THR A 17 1.21 -6.61 -0.46
C THR A 17 0.67 -7.97 -0.90
N ARG A 18 -0.24 -8.03 -1.88
CA ARG A 18 -0.74 -9.30 -2.42
C ARG A 18 0.35 -10.17 -3.03
N ARG A 19 1.37 -9.56 -3.66
CA ARG A 19 2.54 -10.28 -4.15
C ARG A 19 3.30 -10.94 -2.99
N TYR A 20 3.44 -10.24 -1.87
CA TYR A 20 4.08 -10.82 -0.67
C TYR A 20 3.22 -11.92 -0.05
N GLU A 21 1.89 -11.79 0.00
CA GLU A 21 1.00 -12.87 0.49
C GLU A 21 1.17 -14.16 -0.33
N ASN A 22 1.35 -14.07 -1.64
CA ASN A 22 1.62 -15.24 -2.47
C ASN A 22 2.99 -15.85 -2.13
N LEU A 23 4.01 -15.04 -1.85
CA LEU A 23 5.30 -15.52 -1.39
C LEU A 23 5.21 -16.19 -0.01
N PHE A 24 4.39 -15.67 0.92
CA PHE A 24 4.15 -16.33 2.21
C PHE A 24 3.44 -17.68 2.12
N LYS A 25 2.74 -17.96 1.00
CA LYS A 25 2.13 -19.27 0.75
C LYS A 25 3.13 -20.28 0.21
N ASP A 26 4.32 -19.84 -0.22
CA ASP A 26 5.39 -20.74 -0.63
C ASP A 26 5.96 -21.44 0.61
N PRO A 27 5.92 -22.78 0.69
CA PRO A 27 6.48 -23.53 1.81
C PRO A 27 8.00 -23.35 1.99
N LEU A 28 8.71 -22.82 0.99
CA LEU A 28 10.14 -22.49 1.05
C LEU A 28 10.40 -21.13 1.71
N VAL A 29 9.42 -20.23 1.73
CA VAL A 29 9.52 -18.89 2.33
C VAL A 29 9.05 -18.95 3.77
N LYS A 30 10.01 -18.93 4.71
CA LYS A 30 9.73 -19.17 6.13
C LYS A 30 9.56 -17.88 6.92
N THR A 31 10.11 -16.77 6.44
CA THR A 31 10.18 -15.52 7.21
C THR A 31 10.07 -14.26 6.34
N GLN A 32 9.76 -13.13 6.99
CA GLN A 32 9.85 -11.80 6.36
C GLN A 32 11.26 -11.49 5.82
N SER A 33 12.30 -12.08 6.38
CA SER A 33 13.69 -11.90 5.92
C SER A 33 13.94 -12.61 4.59
N ASP A 34 13.30 -13.76 4.37
CA ASP A 34 13.39 -14.49 3.11
C ASP A 34 12.75 -13.69 1.97
N ILE A 35 11.56 -13.13 2.22
CA ILE A 35 10.88 -12.22 1.26
C ILE A 35 11.74 -10.98 0.99
N ALA A 36 12.33 -10.40 2.03
CA ALA A 36 13.19 -9.24 1.88
C ALA A 36 14.38 -9.52 0.94
N ARG A 37 15.01 -10.69 1.09
CA ARG A 37 16.10 -11.14 0.22
C ARG A 37 15.62 -11.39 -1.21
N GLU A 38 14.51 -12.11 -1.37
CA GLU A 38 13.94 -12.45 -2.68
C GLU A 38 13.54 -11.19 -3.48
N MET A 39 12.96 -10.21 -2.78
CA MET A 39 12.48 -8.96 -3.38
C MET A 39 13.57 -7.87 -3.45
N GLY A 40 14.78 -8.11 -2.93
CA GLY A 40 15.86 -7.12 -2.91
C GLY A 40 15.57 -5.88 -2.06
N ILE A 41 14.76 -6.01 -1.01
CA ILE A 41 14.35 -4.91 -0.12
C ILE A 41 14.72 -5.18 1.34
N THR A 42 14.52 -4.19 2.21
CA THR A 42 14.75 -4.38 3.65
C THR A 42 13.59 -5.13 4.30
N ARG A 43 13.89 -5.90 5.35
CA ARG A 43 12.86 -6.52 6.21
C ARG A 43 11.87 -5.50 6.77
N ALA A 44 12.34 -4.29 7.09
CA ALA A 44 11.49 -3.20 7.55
C ALA A 44 10.45 -2.81 6.50
N ARG A 45 10.82 -2.76 5.22
CA ARG A 45 9.90 -2.47 4.12
C ARG A 45 8.84 -3.57 3.96
N VAL A 46 9.23 -4.84 4.05
CA VAL A 46 8.29 -5.98 4.04
C VAL A 46 7.27 -5.84 5.17
N SER A 47 7.72 -5.52 6.38
CA SER A 47 6.86 -5.33 7.54
C SER A 47 5.88 -4.14 7.36
N GLN A 48 6.36 -3.01 6.83
CA GLN A 48 5.51 -1.83 6.58
C GLN A 48 4.40 -2.13 5.58
N ILE A 49 4.73 -2.80 4.47
CA ILE A 49 3.76 -3.13 3.43
C ILE A 49 2.77 -4.18 3.92
N THR A 50 3.25 -5.26 4.54
CA THR A 50 2.36 -6.29 5.13
C THR A 50 1.46 -5.75 6.25
N ALA A 51 1.89 -4.72 6.99
CA ALA A 51 1.04 -4.08 7.98
C ALA A 51 -0.22 -3.44 7.38
N LEU A 52 -0.21 -3.06 6.09
CA LEU A 52 -1.38 -2.50 5.42
C LEU A 52 -2.53 -3.51 5.27
N LEU A 53 -2.27 -4.82 5.37
CA LEU A 53 -3.33 -5.85 5.45
C LEU A 53 -4.18 -5.74 6.72
N LYS A 54 -3.74 -4.96 7.72
CA LYS A 54 -4.51 -4.70 8.94
C LYS A 54 -5.51 -3.56 8.78
N LEU A 55 -5.52 -2.87 7.63
CA LEU A 55 -6.57 -1.90 7.32
C LEU A 55 -7.92 -2.61 7.22
N ALA A 56 -9.01 -1.89 7.45
CA ALA A 56 -10.36 -2.38 7.26
C ALA A 56 -10.52 -2.90 5.83
N SER A 57 -11.20 -4.04 5.68
CA SER A 57 -11.32 -4.72 4.40
C SER A 57 -11.94 -3.83 3.30
N GLU A 58 -12.81 -2.89 3.68
CA GLU A 58 -13.39 -1.90 2.78
C GLU A 58 -12.35 -0.93 2.21
N ILE A 59 -11.46 -0.40 3.06
CA ILE A 59 -10.34 0.45 2.63
C ILE A 59 -9.43 -0.32 1.68
N GLN A 60 -9.17 -1.60 1.98
CA GLN A 60 -8.36 -2.43 1.11
C GLN A 60 -8.97 -2.62 -0.27
N ARG A 61 -10.27 -2.93 -0.33
CA ARG A 61 -10.98 -3.07 -1.60
C ARG A 61 -10.95 -1.78 -2.40
N GLU A 62 -11.20 -0.63 -1.77
CA GLU A 62 -11.18 0.66 -2.46
C GLU A 62 -9.79 1.00 -3.01
N ILE A 63 -8.72 0.82 -2.23
CA ILE A 63 -7.36 1.13 -2.72
C ILE A 63 -6.99 0.27 -3.94
N LEU A 64 -7.53 -0.94 -4.04
CA LEU A 64 -7.32 -1.83 -5.18
C LEU A 64 -8.14 -1.44 -6.42
N THR A 65 -9.16 -0.57 -6.31
CA THR A 65 -9.93 -0.08 -7.47
C THR A 65 -9.29 1.13 -8.14
N PHE A 66 -8.32 1.79 -7.51
CA PHE A 66 -7.62 2.93 -8.11
C PHE A 66 -6.78 2.51 -9.32
N GLN A 67 -7.09 3.09 -10.47
CA GLN A 67 -6.36 2.86 -11.73
C GLN A 67 -5.55 4.08 -12.16
N ASP A 68 -5.90 5.28 -11.68
CA ASP A 68 -5.19 6.50 -12.03
C ASP A 68 -3.94 6.71 -11.17
N GLN A 69 -2.86 7.17 -11.82
CA GLN A 69 -1.57 7.37 -11.18
C GLN A 69 -1.60 8.42 -10.06
N GLU A 70 -2.52 9.37 -10.12
CA GLU A 70 -2.70 10.38 -9.09
C GLU A 70 -3.23 9.77 -7.79
N SER A 71 -4.33 9.01 -7.85
CA SER A 71 -4.86 8.30 -6.68
C SER A 71 -3.85 7.30 -6.13
N ILE A 72 -3.18 6.51 -6.99
CA ILE A 72 -2.18 5.53 -6.56
C ILE A 72 -1.01 6.23 -5.83
N ARG A 73 -0.53 7.35 -6.36
CA ARG A 73 0.53 8.16 -5.73
C ARG A 73 0.06 8.78 -4.41
N PHE A 74 -1.18 9.29 -4.37
CA PHE A 74 -1.75 9.90 -3.18
C PHE A 74 -1.91 8.87 -2.06
N PHE A 75 -2.45 7.68 -2.35
CA PHE A 75 -2.62 6.60 -1.38
C PHE A 75 -1.36 5.73 -1.23
N SER A 76 -0.20 6.39 -1.09
CA SER A 76 1.07 5.75 -0.72
C SER A 76 1.04 5.13 0.68
N GLU A 77 1.89 4.13 0.94
CA GLU A 77 2.05 3.50 2.26
C GLU A 77 2.20 4.55 3.38
N ARG A 78 3.04 5.57 3.18
CA ARG A 78 3.29 6.62 4.17
C ARG A 78 2.02 7.36 4.58
N ARG A 79 1.10 7.60 3.64
CA ARG A 79 -0.18 8.29 3.90
C ARG A 79 -1.23 7.35 4.50
N LEU A 80 -1.15 6.06 4.23
CA LEU A 80 -2.05 5.05 4.82
C LEU A 80 -1.62 4.62 6.22
N ARG A 81 -0.33 4.69 6.54
CA ARG A 81 0.25 4.25 7.82
C ARG A 81 -0.45 4.83 9.06
N PRO A 82 -0.87 6.12 9.12
CA PRO A 82 -1.60 6.65 10.28
C PRO A 82 -2.93 5.92 10.55
N LEU A 83 -3.60 5.42 9.50
CA LEU A 83 -4.86 4.68 9.65
C LEU A 83 -4.66 3.38 10.44
N LEU A 84 -3.48 2.77 10.38
CA LEU A 84 -3.16 1.54 11.14
C LEU A 84 -3.20 1.75 12.66
N ASN A 85 -3.06 2.99 13.14
CA ASN A 85 -3.16 3.28 14.57
C ASN A 85 -4.62 3.36 15.06
N ILE A 86 -5.59 3.42 14.15
CA ILE A 86 -7.01 3.48 14.46
C ILE A 86 -7.54 2.06 14.64
N LYS A 87 -7.80 1.66 15.89
CA LYS A 87 -8.27 0.29 16.20
C LYS A 87 -9.70 0.00 15.75
N LYS A 88 -10.57 1.02 15.67
CA LYS A 88 -11.98 0.86 15.29
C LYS A 88 -12.13 0.95 13.77
N PRO A 89 -12.59 -0.10 13.08
CA PRO A 89 -12.72 -0.10 11.62
C PRO A 89 -13.60 1.03 11.07
N SER A 90 -14.72 1.34 11.74
CA SER A 90 -15.62 2.42 11.33
C SER A 90 -14.93 3.80 11.32
N ILE A 91 -14.15 4.11 12.36
CA ILE A 91 -13.39 5.37 12.43
C ILE A 91 -12.27 5.38 11.38
N GLN A 92 -11.64 4.23 11.13
CA GLN A 92 -10.61 4.12 10.10
C GLN A 92 -11.17 4.41 8.71
N ILE A 93 -12.36 3.88 8.39
CA ILE A 93 -13.08 4.13 7.13
C ILE A 93 -13.48 5.61 7.02
N GLN A 94 -13.95 6.22 8.11
CA GLN A 94 -14.27 7.66 8.12
C GLN A 94 -13.05 8.53 7.80
N GLU A 95 -11.91 8.28 8.44
CA GLU A 95 -10.66 9.02 8.15
C GLU A 95 -10.16 8.79 6.72
N PHE A 96 -10.26 7.56 6.23
CA PHE A 96 -9.95 7.25 4.83
C PHE A 96 -10.86 8.02 3.85
N ASN A 97 -12.16 8.10 4.12
CA ASN A 97 -13.09 8.86 3.29
C ASN A 97 -12.78 10.36 3.29
N LYS A 98 -12.40 10.95 4.43
CA LYS A 98 -11.91 12.34 4.49
C LYS A 98 -10.68 12.55 3.61
N MET A 99 -9.73 11.62 3.62
CA MET A 99 -8.55 11.68 2.74
C MET A 99 -8.96 11.65 1.25
N LYS A 100 -9.95 10.82 0.90
CA LYS A 100 -10.49 10.71 -0.46
C LYS A 100 -11.19 11.99 -0.90
N GLU A 101 -12.04 12.56 -0.06
CA GLU A 101 -12.67 13.86 -0.32
C GLU A 101 -11.64 14.97 -0.54
N HIS A 102 -10.57 14.98 0.25
CA HIS A 102 -9.49 15.94 0.06
C HIS A 102 -8.77 15.73 -1.29
N LEU A 103 -8.51 14.49 -1.71
CA LEU A 103 -7.96 14.22 -3.04
C LEU A 103 -8.89 14.76 -4.14
N LEU A 104 -10.18 14.44 -4.07
CA LEU A 104 -11.17 14.87 -5.09
C LEU A 104 -11.32 16.39 -5.18
N LYS A 105 -11.14 17.13 -4.07
CA LYS A 105 -11.22 18.59 -4.05
C LYS A 105 -9.98 19.29 -4.61
N ASN A 106 -8.84 18.59 -4.69
CA ASN A 106 -7.56 19.14 -5.16
C ASN A 106 -7.15 18.58 -6.53
N LYS A 107 -8.04 17.84 -7.19
CA LYS A 107 -7.91 17.33 -8.54
C LYS A 107 -8.50 18.34 -9.53
#